data_AF-A0A1G1P8R0-F1
#
_entry.id   AF-A0A1G1P8R0-F1
#
_cell.length_a   1.000
_cell.length_b   1.000
_cell.length_c   1.000
_cell.angle_alpha   90.00
_cell.angle_beta   90.00
_cell.angle_gamma   90.00
#
_symmetry.space_group_name_H-M   'P 1'
#
loop_
_entity.id
_entity.type
_entity.pdbx_description
1 polymer ?
#
loop_
_entity_poly.entity_id
_entity_poly.type
_entity_poly.pdbx_seq_one_letter_code
_entity_poly.pdbx_strand_id
1 'polypeptide(L)'
;MKLRKKTSGFTLIELIMVIVILGILAAVAIPRFFNLSTDANRAAREGVVGGIRAGIQTYMAGESANTNHAWPTDLDGLGVATCGAGTAACFDDVLAQGGVVTTDWQKSANGASIDTYQFNPSSTTYTYNNANGQFN
;
A
#
# COMPACT_ATOMS: atom_id res chain seq x y z
N MET A 1 -55.38 39.82 -6.42
CA MET A 1 -54.61 39.74 -7.67
C MET A 1 -53.46 38.74 -7.46
N LYS A 2 -53.48 37.57 -8.12
CA LYS A 2 -52.45 36.52 -7.96
C LYS A 2 -51.30 36.79 -8.94
N LEU A 3 -50.13 37.13 -8.44
CA LEU A 3 -48.88 37.26 -9.21
C LEU A 3 -48.44 35.87 -9.70
N ARG A 4 -48.37 35.66 -11.02
CA ARG A 4 -47.77 34.46 -11.60
C ARG A 4 -46.26 34.64 -11.65
N LYS A 5 -45.53 33.81 -10.90
CA LYS A 5 -44.06 33.69 -11.01
C LYS A 5 -43.72 33.19 -12.41
N LYS A 6 -42.85 33.92 -13.11
CA LYS A 6 -42.28 33.51 -14.39
C LYS A 6 -41.24 32.41 -14.10
N THR A 7 -41.56 31.17 -14.43
CA THR A 7 -40.58 30.06 -14.39
C THR A 7 -39.61 30.25 -15.54
N SER A 8 -38.37 30.62 -15.22
CA SER A 8 -37.25 30.64 -16.18
C SER A 8 -36.76 29.21 -16.37
N GLY A 9 -36.86 28.70 -17.60
CA GLY A 9 -36.23 27.43 -17.98
C GLY A 9 -34.77 27.65 -18.39
N PHE A 10 -33.94 26.61 -18.24
CA PHE A 10 -32.58 26.59 -18.80
C PHE A 10 -32.64 26.62 -20.33
N THR A 11 -31.68 27.28 -20.98
CA THR A 11 -31.58 27.27 -22.44
C THR A 11 -30.81 26.05 -22.92
N LEU A 12 -31.14 25.52 -24.11
CA LEU A 12 -30.41 24.37 -24.69
C LEU A 12 -28.93 24.68 -24.90
N ILE A 13 -28.61 25.91 -25.30
CA ILE A 13 -27.22 26.35 -25.50
C ILE A 13 -26.43 26.34 -24.19
N GLU A 14 -27.07 26.66 -23.06
CA GLU A 14 -26.46 26.69 -21.74
C GLU A 14 -26.17 25.28 -21.22
N LEU A 15 -27.03 24.31 -21.52
CA LEU A 15 -26.73 22.90 -21.26
C LEU A 15 -25.56 22.40 -22.13
N ILE A 16 -25.54 22.76 -23.41
CA ILE A 16 -24.49 22.35 -24.35
C ILE A 16 -23.13 22.96 -23.97
N MET A 17 -23.08 24.25 -23.61
CA MET A 17 -21.81 24.87 -23.22
C MET A 17 -21.23 24.24 -21.96
N VAL A 18 -22.10 23.85 -21.00
CA VAL A 18 -21.66 23.22 -19.74
C VAL A 18 -21.03 21.86 -20.01
N ILE A 19 -21.64 21.01 -20.83
CA ILE A 19 -21.06 19.70 -21.16
C ILE A 19 -19.75 19.83 -21.97
N VAL A 20 -19.63 20.86 -22.82
CA VAL A 20 -18.38 21.14 -23.57
C VAL A 20 -17.26 21.53 -22.61
N ILE A 21 -17.54 22.44 -21.67
CA ILE A 21 -16.55 22.87 -20.66
C ILE A 21 -16.16 21.68 -19.77
N LEU A 22 -17.14 20.92 -19.27
CA LEU A 22 -16.88 19.72 -18.47
C LEU A 22 -16.09 18.66 -19.25
N GLY A 23 -16.36 18.51 -20.56
CA GLY A 23 -15.62 17.60 -21.45
C GLY A 23 -14.14 17.98 -21.56
N ILE A 24 -13.82 19.27 -21.75
CA ILE A 24 -12.44 19.75 -21.83
C ILE A 24 -11.71 19.56 -20.49
N LEU A 25 -12.36 19.91 -19.37
CA LEU A 25 -11.80 19.72 -18.04
C LEU A 25 -11.52 18.24 -17.73
N ALA A 26 -12.45 17.35 -18.09
CA ALA A 26 -12.30 15.91 -17.90
C ALA A 26 -11.13 15.35 -18.73
N ALA A 27 -11.00 15.76 -20.01
CA ALA A 27 -9.93 15.29 -20.88
C ALA A 27 -8.52 15.60 -20.34
N VAL A 28 -8.34 16.74 -19.67
CA VAL A 28 -7.04 17.12 -19.07
C VAL A 28 -6.85 16.53 -17.68
N ALA A 29 -7.92 16.41 -16.88
CA ALA A 29 -7.84 15.96 -15.49
C ALA A 29 -7.66 14.44 -15.35
N ILE A 30 -8.35 13.64 -16.16
CA ILE A 30 -8.38 12.18 -16.04
C ILE A 30 -6.97 11.54 -16.13
N PRO A 31 -6.11 11.88 -17.12
CA PRO A 31 -4.79 11.27 -17.21
C PRO A 31 -3.90 11.57 -15.99
N ARG A 32 -3.99 12.78 -15.44
CA ARG A 32 -3.23 13.17 -14.24
C ARG A 32 -3.71 12.42 -13.00
N PHE A 33 -5.02 12.22 -12.87
CA PHE A 33 -5.61 11.51 -11.75
C PHE A 33 -5.16 10.04 -11.67
N PHE A 34 -5.07 9.35 -12.81
CA PHE A 34 -4.59 7.97 -12.83
C PHE A 34 -3.13 7.83 -12.40
N ASN A 35 -2.24 8.69 -12.91
CA ASN A 35 -0.83 8.66 -12.53
C ASN A 35 -0.63 8.97 -11.03
N LEU A 36 -1.36 9.95 -10.50
CA LEU A 36 -1.29 10.28 -9.07
C LEU A 36 -1.72 9.10 -8.19
N SER A 37 -2.77 8.38 -8.61
CA SER A 37 -3.27 7.22 -7.86
C SER A 37 -2.25 6.07 -7.85
N THR A 38 -1.60 5.79 -8.99
CA THR A 38 -0.55 4.76 -9.04
C THR A 38 0.68 5.13 -8.23
N ASP A 39 1.09 6.39 -8.26
CA ASP A 39 2.24 6.90 -7.51
C ASP A 39 1.96 6.92 -6.01
N ALA A 40 0.75 7.31 -5.59
CA ALA A 40 0.31 7.27 -4.20
C ALA A 40 0.32 5.83 -3.66
N ASN A 41 -0.19 4.87 -4.43
CA ASN A 41 -0.15 3.45 -4.07
C ASN A 41 1.29 2.94 -3.95
N ARG A 42 2.19 3.35 -4.86
CA ARG A 42 3.61 2.99 -4.77
C ARG A 42 4.26 3.58 -3.52
N ALA A 43 4.03 4.85 -3.24
CA ALA A 43 4.58 5.53 -2.06
C ALA A 43 4.07 4.89 -0.75
N ALA A 44 2.79 4.54 -0.68
CA ALA A 44 2.23 3.82 0.46
C ALA A 44 2.93 2.46 0.67
N ARG A 45 3.08 1.67 -0.39
CA ARG A 45 3.80 0.38 -0.32
C ARG A 45 5.24 0.53 0.14
N GLU A 46 5.99 1.45 -0.45
CA GLU A 46 7.39 1.71 -0.04
C GLU A 46 7.48 2.20 1.41
N GLY A 47 6.49 2.98 1.87
CA GLY A 47 6.39 3.40 3.27
C GLY A 47 6.22 2.21 4.22
N VAL A 48 5.34 1.26 3.87
CA VAL A 48 5.13 0.05 4.67
C VAL A 48 6.34 -0.88 4.63
N VAL A 49 6.94 -1.09 3.46
CA VAL A 49 8.20 -1.84 3.30
C VAL A 49 9.32 -1.21 4.14
N GLY A 50 9.40 0.11 4.18
CA GLY A 50 10.30 0.84 5.08
C GLY A 50 10.01 0.57 6.55
N GLY A 51 8.73 0.48 6.93
CA GLY A 51 8.30 0.06 8.26
C GLY A 51 8.75 -1.36 8.61
N ILE A 52 8.67 -2.30 7.67
CA ILE A 52 9.15 -3.68 7.85
C ILE A 52 10.65 -3.69 8.12
N ARG A 53 11.45 -2.95 7.34
CA ARG A 53 12.89 -2.78 7.57
C ARG A 53 13.18 -2.25 8.97
N ALA A 54 12.47 -1.21 9.40
CA ALA A 54 12.62 -0.64 10.73
C ALA A 54 12.23 -1.63 11.84
N GLY A 55 11.17 -2.43 11.63
CA GLY A 55 10.72 -3.48 12.54
C GLY A 55 11.78 -4.56 12.74
N ILE A 56 12.41 -5.03 11.67
CA ILE A 56 13.50 -6.00 11.73
C ILE A 56 14.69 -5.46 12.55
N GLN A 57 15.06 -4.20 12.35
CA GLN A 57 16.13 -3.58 13.15
C GLN A 57 15.76 -3.41 14.63
N THR A 58 14.49 -3.10 14.91
CA THR A 58 14.00 -2.96 16.28
C THR A 58 13.97 -4.32 16.99
N TYR A 59 13.59 -5.38 16.28
CA TYR A 59 13.67 -6.76 16.79
C TYR A 59 15.10 -7.12 17.19
N MET A 60 16.07 -6.86 16.30
CA MET A 60 17.50 -7.08 16.58
C MET A 60 17.98 -6.25 17.77
N ALA A 61 17.57 -4.98 17.86
CA ALA A 61 17.94 -4.13 18.99
C ALA A 61 17.43 -4.70 20.33
N GLY A 62 16.20 -5.22 20.38
CA GLY A 62 15.64 -5.83 21.59
C GLY A 62 16.36 -7.12 22.01
N GLU A 63 16.68 -7.96 21.04
CA GLU A 63 17.35 -9.24 21.28
C GLU A 63 18.88 -9.09 21.45
N SER A 64 19.47 -7.92 21.21
CA SER A 64 20.91 -7.67 21.37
C SER A 64 21.42 -7.83 22.81
N ALA A 65 20.52 -7.82 23.79
CA ALA A 65 20.81 -8.13 25.19
C ALA A 65 20.97 -9.65 25.46
N ASN A 66 20.60 -10.50 24.49
CA ASN A 66 20.70 -11.96 24.59
C ASN A 66 22.04 -12.45 24.02
N THR A 67 22.68 -13.41 24.70
CA THR A 67 23.97 -13.98 24.25
C THR A 67 23.84 -14.82 22.97
N ASN A 68 22.62 -15.27 22.65
CA ASN A 68 22.30 -16.04 21.44
C ASN A 68 21.36 -15.26 20.53
N HIS A 69 21.65 -13.97 20.33
CA HIS A 69 20.90 -13.16 19.39
C HIS A 69 20.93 -13.77 17.97
N ALA A 70 19.76 -13.91 17.35
CA ALA A 70 19.62 -14.22 15.93
C ALA A 70 18.52 -13.38 15.29
N TRP A 71 18.70 -13.04 14.01
CA TRP A 71 17.64 -12.45 13.21
C TRP A 71 16.44 -13.41 13.09
N PRO A 72 15.23 -12.88 12.84
CA PRO A 72 14.08 -13.70 12.51
C PRO A 72 14.42 -14.73 11.43
N THR A 73 14.07 -15.99 11.64
CA THR A 73 14.32 -17.02 10.62
C THR A 73 13.43 -16.84 9.39
N ASP A 74 12.26 -16.25 9.60
CA ASP A 74 11.24 -15.87 8.62
C ASP A 74 10.46 -14.68 9.20
N LEU A 75 9.96 -13.78 8.35
CA LEU A 75 9.12 -12.66 8.78
C LEU A 75 7.69 -13.13 9.04
N ASP A 76 7.14 -14.06 8.28
CA ASP A 76 5.75 -14.50 8.41
C ASP A 76 5.51 -15.28 9.73
N GLY A 77 6.50 -16.05 10.17
CA GLY A 77 6.48 -16.84 11.40
C GLY A 77 6.79 -16.07 12.69
N LEU A 78 7.08 -14.76 12.62
CA LEU A 78 7.18 -13.94 13.83
C LEU A 78 5.80 -13.88 14.48
N GLY A 79 5.65 -14.54 15.63
CA GLY A 79 4.35 -14.70 16.27
C GLY A 79 3.61 -13.38 16.49
N VAL A 80 2.29 -13.47 16.58
CA VAL A 80 1.29 -12.40 16.75
C VAL A 80 1.71 -11.28 17.74
N ALA A 81 2.45 -11.60 18.80
CA ALA A 81 2.93 -10.60 19.77
C ALA A 81 3.89 -9.54 19.18
N THR A 82 4.56 -9.84 18.06
CA THR A 82 5.58 -9.00 17.44
C THR A 82 5.00 -8.05 16.37
N CYS A 83 3.87 -8.42 15.76
CA CYS A 83 3.33 -7.81 14.54
C CYS A 83 1.99 -7.11 14.75
N GLY A 84 1.32 -7.41 15.86
CA GLY A 84 -0.05 -7.00 16.15
C GLY A 84 -0.94 -8.22 16.41
N ALA A 85 -2.06 -8.02 17.12
CA ALA A 85 -2.93 -9.06 17.65
C ALA A 85 -3.74 -9.89 16.60
N GLY A 86 -3.29 -9.93 15.34
CA GLY A 86 -3.94 -10.66 14.25
C GLY A 86 -3.65 -12.16 14.28
N THR A 87 -4.46 -12.96 13.58
CA THR A 87 -4.18 -14.39 13.35
C THR A 87 -3.44 -14.64 12.04
N ALA A 88 -3.09 -13.58 11.31
CA ALA A 88 -2.41 -13.66 10.03
C ALA A 88 -0.89 -13.73 10.24
N ALA A 89 -0.18 -14.04 9.15
CA ALA A 89 1.27 -13.97 9.15
C ALA A 89 1.74 -12.52 9.37
N CYS A 90 2.85 -12.33 10.07
CA CYS A 90 3.33 -11.01 10.50
C CYS A 90 3.40 -9.99 9.37
N PHE A 91 3.91 -10.41 8.21
CA PHE A 91 4.07 -9.57 7.04
C PHE A 91 2.71 -9.07 6.53
N ASP A 92 1.70 -9.94 6.52
CA ASP A 92 0.34 -9.56 6.09
C ASP A 92 -0.31 -8.58 7.06
N ASP A 93 -0.09 -8.77 8.37
CA ASP A 93 -0.60 -7.85 9.38
C ASP A 93 0.02 -6.45 9.24
N VAL A 94 1.33 -6.36 9.01
CA VAL A 94 2.00 -5.07 8.79
C VAL A 94 1.53 -4.41 7.51
N LEU A 95 1.35 -5.19 6.43
CA LEU A 95 0.77 -4.70 5.17
C LEU A 95 -0.66 -4.16 5.36
N ALA A 96 -1.51 -4.92 6.06
CA ALA A 96 -2.89 -4.54 6.32
C ALA A 96 -3.00 -3.29 7.21
N GLN A 97 -2.17 -3.19 8.26
CA GLN A 97 -2.07 -2.00 9.11
C GLN A 97 -1.62 -0.77 8.33
N GLY A 98 -0.74 -0.97 7.34
CA GLY A 98 -0.28 0.05 6.42
C GLY A 98 -1.28 0.43 5.32
N GLY A 99 -2.47 -0.18 5.30
CA GLY A 99 -3.49 0.06 4.28
C GLY A 99 -3.10 -0.45 2.88
N VAL A 100 -2.14 -1.38 2.81
CA VAL A 100 -1.70 -2.00 1.56
C VAL A 100 -2.48 -3.30 1.36
N VAL A 101 -2.93 -3.52 0.12
CA VAL A 101 -3.64 -4.74 -0.27
C VAL A 101 -2.70 -5.94 -0.14
N THR A 102 -3.04 -6.90 0.72
CA THR A 102 -2.23 -8.09 0.99
C THR A 102 -2.31 -9.12 -0.13
N THR A 103 -3.42 -9.19 -0.85
CA THR A 103 -3.63 -10.17 -1.94
C THR A 103 -2.75 -9.94 -3.16
N ASP A 104 -2.18 -8.75 -3.29
CA ASP A 104 -1.24 -8.38 -4.35
C ASP A 104 0.18 -8.92 -4.08
N TRP A 105 0.41 -9.47 -2.90
CA TRP A 105 1.70 -10.02 -2.49
C TRP A 105 1.73 -11.54 -2.61
N GLN A 106 2.74 -12.04 -3.31
CA GLN A 106 3.05 -13.45 -3.41
C GLN A 106 4.32 -13.74 -2.62
N LYS A 107 4.26 -14.74 -1.76
CA LYS A 107 5.36 -15.09 -0.86
C LYS A 107 5.88 -16.48 -1.20
N SER A 108 7.20 -16.60 -1.22
CA SER A 108 7.89 -17.88 -1.36
C SER A 108 8.85 -18.01 -0.18
N ALA A 109 8.37 -18.64 0.89
CA ALA A 109 9.21 -19.08 1.99
C ALA A 109 9.93 -20.36 1.55
N ASN A 110 11.24 -20.29 1.36
CA ASN A 110 11.99 -21.39 0.73
C ASN A 110 12.61 -22.36 1.75
N GLY A 111 12.31 -22.21 3.04
CA GLY A 111 13.01 -22.97 4.10
C GLY A 111 14.54 -22.77 4.06
N ALA A 112 14.98 -21.73 3.36
CA ALA A 112 16.37 -21.35 3.12
C ALA A 112 16.64 -20.02 3.82
N SER A 113 17.90 -19.59 3.89
CA SER A 113 18.28 -18.32 4.52
C SER A 113 17.66 -17.06 3.89
N ILE A 114 16.93 -17.20 2.77
CA ILE A 114 16.34 -16.10 2.02
C ILE A 114 14.88 -16.40 1.69
N ASP A 115 13.98 -15.54 2.15
CA ASP A 115 12.56 -15.53 1.78
C ASP A 115 12.27 -14.45 0.75
N THR A 116 11.33 -14.70 -0.15
CA THR A 116 11.01 -13.79 -1.26
C THR A 116 9.55 -13.34 -1.21
N TYR A 117 9.34 -12.03 -1.35
CA TYR A 117 8.05 -11.33 -1.32
C TYR A 117 7.90 -10.53 -2.60
N GLN A 118 7.02 -10.96 -3.49
CA GLN A 118 6.80 -10.32 -4.79
C GLN A 118 5.47 -9.57 -4.80
N PHE A 119 5.51 -8.30 -5.20
CA PHE A 119 4.31 -7.50 -5.44
C PHE A 119 3.86 -7.60 -6.90
N ASN A 120 2.62 -8.02 -7.12
CA ASN A 120 1.93 -8.11 -8.41
C ASN A 120 0.86 -7.00 -8.41
N PRO A 121 0.86 -6.01 -9.34
CA PRO A 121 1.16 -6.12 -10.78
C PRO A 121 2.56 -5.73 -11.26
N SER A 122 3.40 -5.06 -10.47
CA SER A 122 4.68 -4.53 -10.98
C SER A 122 5.82 -5.55 -11.04
N SER A 123 5.58 -6.79 -10.55
CA SER A 123 6.61 -7.84 -10.41
C SER A 123 7.83 -7.37 -9.61
N THR A 124 7.61 -6.47 -8.65
CA THR A 124 8.68 -5.96 -7.79
C THR A 124 8.96 -7.00 -6.72
N THR A 125 10.21 -7.45 -6.64
CA THR A 125 10.63 -8.50 -5.72
C THR A 125 11.39 -7.91 -4.56
N TYR A 126 10.99 -8.27 -3.35
CA TYR A 126 11.69 -8.01 -2.11
C TYR A 126 12.22 -9.34 -1.54
N THR A 127 13.40 -9.32 -0.94
CA THR A 127 14.06 -10.49 -0.36
C THR A 127 14.43 -10.21 1.08
N TYR A 128 14.04 -11.12 1.97
CA TYR A 128 14.48 -11.12 3.36
C TYR A 128 15.62 -12.11 3.53
N ASN A 129 16.76 -11.69 4.08
CA ASN A 129 17.88 -12.57 4.41
C ASN A 129 18.03 -12.68 5.92
N ASN A 130 17.80 -13.88 6.46
CA ASN A 130 17.88 -14.15 7.89
C ASN A 130 19.31 -14.27 8.43
N ALA A 131 20.34 -14.33 7.58
CA ALA A 131 21.72 -14.33 8.03
C ALA A 131 22.17 -12.93 8.46
N ASN A 132 21.59 -11.88 7.88
CA ASN A 132 22.02 -10.49 8.09
C ASN A 132 20.89 -9.49 8.33
N GLY A 133 19.63 -9.95 8.39
CA GLY A 133 18.46 -9.12 8.67
C GLY A 133 18.10 -8.14 7.56
N GLN A 134 18.66 -8.28 6.36
CA GLN A 134 18.39 -7.36 5.27
C GLN A 134 17.06 -7.68 4.59
N PHE A 135 16.25 -6.65 4.38
CA PHE A 135 15.03 -6.73 3.57
C PHE A 135 15.17 -5.80 2.36
N ASN A 136 15.44 -6.35 1.19
CA ASN A 136 15.78 -5.60 -0.03
C ASN A 136 14.73 -5.76 -1.09
#